data_AF-A0A9X9AAH5-F1
#
_entry.id   AF-A0A9X9AAH5-F1
#
_cell.length_a   1.000
_cell.length_b   1.000
_cell.length_c   1.000
_cell.angle_alpha   90.00
_cell.angle_beta   90.00
_cell.angle_gamma   90.00
#
_symmetry.space_group_name_H-M   'P 1'
#
loop_
_entity.id
_entity.type
_entity.pdbx_description
1 polymer ?
#
loop_
_entity_poly.entity_id
_entity_poly.type
_entity_poly.pdbx_seq_one_letter_code
_entity_poly.pdbx_strand_id
1 'polypeptide(L)' 'MLLREAIYEAYSNKRCIGGRLYSGKTSQGMEIRFVLINDKIITVYPMY' A
#
# COMPACT_ATOMS: atom_id res chain seq x y z
N MET A 1 4.88 -8.99 -11.83
CA MET A 1 4.18 -9.12 -10.54
C MET A 1 2.70 -8.94 -10.78
N LEU A 2 1.84 -9.78 -10.18
CA LEU A 2 0.39 -9.60 -10.25
C LEU A 2 -0.07 -8.55 -9.25
N LEU A 3 -1.19 -7.87 -9.52
CA LEU A 3 -1.72 -6.80 -8.64
C LEU A 3 -1.88 -7.24 -7.18
N ARG A 4 -2.32 -8.48 -6.95
CA ARG A 4 -2.49 -9.04 -5.60
C ARG A 4 -1.17 -9.17 -4.85
N GLU A 5 -0.11 -9.61 -5.54
CA GLU A 5 1.23 -9.75 -4.97
C GLU A 5 1.80 -8.37 -4.64
N ALA A 6 1.62 -7.40 -5.54
CA ALA A 6 2.05 -6.03 -5.36
C ALA A 6 1.41 -5.38 -4.12
N ILE A 7 0.09 -5.56 -3.96
CA ILE A 7 -0.65 -5.09 -2.79
C ILE A 7 -0.14 -5.76 -1.52
N TYR A 8 0.09 -7.07 -1.52
CA TYR A 8 0.57 -7.80 -0.34
C TYR A 8 1.97 -7.34 0.08
N GLU A 9 2.89 -7.24 -0.88
CA GLU A 9 4.25 -6.77 -0.63
C GLU A 9 4.25 -5.35 -0.08
N ALA A 10 3.58 -4.42 -0.76
CA ALA A 10 3.49 -3.04 -0.30
C ALA A 10 2.76 -2.91 1.05
N TYR A 11 1.75 -3.74 1.32
CA TYR A 11 1.08 -3.74 2.63
C TYR A 11 2.00 -4.25 3.74
N SER A 12 2.88 -5.20 3.45
CA SER A 12 3.84 -5.77 4.40
C SER A 12 4.90 -4.75 4.83
N ASN A 13 5.29 -3.84 3.93
CA ASN A 13 6.31 -2.82 4.17
C ASN A 13 5.75 -1.39 4.28
N LYS A 14 4.42 -1.27 4.45
CA LYS A 14 3.73 0.03 4.51
C LYS A 14 4.24 0.88 5.66
N ARG A 15 4.27 2.19 5.42
CA ARG A 15 4.59 3.23 6.41
C ARG A 15 3.44 4.22 6.47
N CYS A 16 3.14 4.71 7.67
CA CYS A 16 2.15 5.77 7.83
C CYS A 16 2.71 7.06 7.22
N ILE A 17 1.94 7.68 6.32
CA ILE A 17 2.25 9.00 5.74
C ILE A 17 1.53 10.10 6.54
N GLY A 18 0.35 9.79 7.07
CA GLY A 18 -0.41 10.71 7.90
C GLY A 18 -1.87 10.28 8.06
N GLY A 19 -2.40 10.43 9.28
CA GLY A 19 -3.77 10.02 9.60
C GLY A 19 -4.01 8.54 9.29
N ARG A 20 -4.89 8.26 8.33
CA ARG A 20 -5.24 6.91 7.86
C ARG A 20 -4.54 6.51 6.57
N LEU A 21 -3.65 7.36 6.06
CA LEU A 21 -2.95 7.15 4.78
C LEU A 21 -1.61 6.46 5.02
N TYR A 22 -1.39 5.36 4.32
CA TYR A 22 -0.16 4.58 4.35
C TYR A 22 0.39 4.41 2.93
N SER A 23 1.69 4.21 2.82
CA SER A 23 2.37 3.92 1.54
C SER A 23 3.36 2.77 1.72
N GLY A 24 3.38 1.88 0.75
CA GLY A 24 4.37 0.80 0.64
C GLY A 24 4.96 0.77 -0.76
N LYS A 25 6.14 0.17 -0.90
CA LYS A 25 6.83 0.04 -2.19
C LYS A 25 7.05 -1.42 -2.52
N THR A 26 6.71 -1.80 -3.73
CA THR A 26 7.08 -3.11 -4.27
C THR A 26 8.58 -3.17 -4.57
N SER A 27 9.12 -4.37 -4.67
CA SER A 27 10.50 -4.62 -5.15
C SER A 27 10.73 -4.14 -6.59
N GLN A 28 9.66 -3.95 -7.37
CA GLN A 28 9.70 -3.36 -8.71
C GLN A 28 9.70 -1.82 -8.69
N GLY A 29 9.68 -1.20 -7.52
CA GLY A 29 9.72 0.26 -7.35
C GLY A 29 8.36 0.95 -7.41
N MET A 30 7.27 0.23 -7.68
CA MET A 30 5.91 0.77 -7.67
C MET A 30 5.48 1.11 -6.24
N GLU A 31 5.09 2.37 -6.02
CA GLU A 31 4.49 2.81 -4.76
C GLU A 31 2.97 2.55 -4.79
N ILE A 32 2.47 2.00 -3.69
CA ILE A 32 1.03 1.75 -3.49
C ILE A 32 0.60 2.48 -2.23
N ARG A 33 -0.47 3.26 -2.34
CA ARG A 33 -1.09 3.93 -1.21
C ARG A 33 -2.32 3.21 -0.73
N PHE A 34 -2.51 3.24 0.59
CA PHE A 34 -3.59 2.58 1.30
C PHE A 34 -4.30 3.57 2.22
N VAL A 35 -5.62 3.47 2.28
CA VAL A 35 -6.40 4.05 3.39
C VAL A 35 -6.81 2.92 4.33
N LEU A 36 -6.38 3.02 5.59
CA LEU A 36 -6.66 2.01 6.62
C LEU A 36 -7.65 2.52 7.66
N ILE A 37 -8.61 1.67 8.03
CA ILE A 37 -9.49 1.86 9.19
C ILE A 37 -9.45 0.57 10.01
N ASN A 38 -9.07 0.65 11.28
CA ASN A 38 -8.92 -0.52 12.17
C ASN A 38 -8.10 -1.63 11.51
N ASP A 39 -6.95 -1.27 10.94
CA ASP A 39 -6.02 -2.15 10.21
C ASP A 39 -6.60 -2.89 8.99
N LYS A 40 -7.77 -2.47 8.50
CA LYS A 40 -8.38 -2.98 7.26
C LYS A 40 -8.21 -1.99 6.12
N ILE A 41 -7.86 -2.50 4.94
CA ILE A 41 -7.78 -1.72 3.71
C ILE A 41 -9.19 -1.34 3.27
N ILE A 42 -9.44 -0.05 3.11
CA ILE A 42 -10.70 0.48 2.54
C ILE A 42 -10.48 0.94 1.10
N THR A 43 -9.29 1.42 0.78
CA THR A 43 -8.93 1.86 -0.56
C THR A 43 -7.45 1.59 -0.82
N VAL A 44 -7.14 1.21 -2.05
CA VAL A 44 -5.77 1.01 -2.54
C VAL A 44 -5.62 1.60 -3.92
N TYR A 45 -4.52 2.29 -4.19
CA TYR A 45 -4.24 2.83 -5.52
C TYR A 45 -2.72 2.93 -5.77
N PRO A 46 -2.28 2.66 -7.02
CA PRO A 46 -0.90 2.88 -7.42
C PRO A 46 -0.58 4.39 -7.46
N MET A 47 0.67 4.72 -7.18
CA MET A 47 1.27 6.01 -7.53
C MET A 47 2.21 5.78 -8.71
N TYR A 48 2.02 6.56 -9.78
CA TYR A 48 2.88 6.58 -10.98
C TYR A 48 3.83 7.77 -10.94
#